data_AF-M1FHB3-F1
#
_entry.id   AF-M1FHB3-F1
#
_cell.length_a   1.000
_cell.length_b   1.000
_cell.length_c   1.000
_cell.angle_alpha   90.00
_cell.angle_beta   90.00
_cell.angle_gamma   90.00
#
_symmetry.space_group_name_H-M   'P 1'
#
loop_
_entity.id
_entity.type
_entity.pdbx_description
1 polymer ?
#
loop_
_entity_poly.entity_id
_entity_poly.type
_entity_poly.pdbx_seq_one_letter_code
_entity_poly.pdbx_strand_id
1 'polypeptide(L)' 'MIDFLKDLLKMCLGAILKIAIFFGVGTGAGAIVCWYYSIPLGFSILGGILVLGIALALMSDSVFD' A
#
# COMPACT_ATOMS: atom_id res chain seq x y z
N MET A 1 20.35 23.48 3.75
CA MET A 1 19.03 23.11 4.33
C MET A 1 18.03 22.72 3.26
N ILE A 2 17.88 23.49 2.17
CA ILE A 2 16.95 23.20 1.07
C ILE A 2 17.22 21.85 0.39
N ASP A 3 18.49 21.47 0.17
CA ASP A 3 18.83 20.18 -0.43
C ASP A 3 18.38 18.99 0.42
N PHE A 4 18.50 19.11 1.75
CA PHE A 4 18.07 18.07 2.70
C PHE A 4 16.53 17.89 2.69
N LEU A 5 15.79 19.00 2.60
CA LEU A 5 14.33 18.97 2.49
C LEU A 5 13.88 18.35 1.15
N LYS A 6 14.61 18.63 0.08
CA LYS A 6 14.34 18.10 -1.27
C LYS A 6 14.57 16.59 -1.34
N ASP A 7 15.62 16.10 -0.69
CA ASP A 7 15.94 14.68 -0.61
C ASP A 7 14.89 13.91 0.22
N LEU A 8 14.51 14.48 1.37
CA LEU A 8 13.48 13.89 2.24
C LEU A 8 12.10 13.86 1.56
N LEU A 9 11.76 14.90 0.79
CA LEU A 9 10.53 14.92 0.00
C LEU A 9 10.54 13.85 -1.09
N LYS A 10 11.67 13.65 -1.77
CA LYS A 10 11.83 12.64 -2.83
C LYS A 10 11.71 11.22 -2.28
N MET A 11 12.30 10.96 -1.10
CA MET A 11 12.18 9.69 -0.40
C MET A 11 10.72 9.42 0.03
N CYS A 12 10.06 10.43 0.61
CA CYS A 12 8.67 10.33 1.04
C CYS A 12 7.72 10.11 -0.15
N LEU A 13 7.93 10.81 -1.26
CA LEU A 13 7.15 10.65 -2.49
C LEU A 13 7.28 9.22 -3.05
N GLY A 14 8.49 8.66 -3.07
CA GLY A 14 8.73 7.29 -3.50
C GLY A 14 8.02 6.24 -2.62
N ALA A 15 8.02 6.46 -1.30
CA ALA A 15 7.33 5.60 -0.35
C ALA A 15 5.79 5.64 -0.53
N ILE A 16 5.22 6.85 -0.65
CA ILE A 16 3.78 7.05 -0.88
C ILE A 16 3.33 6.35 -2.17
N LEU A 17 4.13 6.47 -3.24
CA LEU A 17 3.81 5.88 -4.53
C LEU A 17 3.81 4.35 -4.47
N LYS A 18 4.76 3.74 -3.74
CA LYS A 18 4.77 2.30 -3.47
C LYS A 18 3.52 1.87 -2.68
N ILE A 19 3.20 2.58 -1.59
CA ILE A 19 2.02 2.32 -0.76
C ILE A 19 0.74 2.37 -1.60
N ALA A 20 0.59 3.40 -2.45
CA ALA A 20 -0.58 3.52 -3.32
C ALA A 20 -0.74 2.34 -4.28
N ILE A 21 0.36 1.82 -4.84
CA ILE A 21 0.34 0.65 -5.73
C ILE A 21 -0.08 -0.60 -4.95
N PHE A 22 0.55 -0.91 -3.82
CA PHE A 22 0.21 -2.09 -3.02
C PHE A 22 -1.23 -2.05 -2.50
N PHE A 23 -1.68 -0.89 -2.04
CA PHE A 23 -3.06 -0.66 -1.63
C PHE A 23 -4.05 -0.84 -2.79
N GLY A 24 -3.71 -0.33 -3.98
CA GLY A 24 -4.50 -0.47 -5.19
C GLY A 24 -4.64 -1.92 -5.63
N VAL A 25 -3.57 -2.72 -5.57
CA VAL A 25 -3.61 -4.15 -5.88
C VAL A 25 -4.48 -4.91 -4.89
N GLY A 26 -4.32 -4.66 -3.58
CA GLY A 26 -5.13 -5.32 -2.54
C GLY A 26 -6.61 -4.97 -2.61
N THR A 27 -6.93 -3.70 -2.87
CA THR A 27 -8.32 -3.22 -3.05
C THR A 27 -8.90 -3.66 -4.40
N GLY A 28 -8.08 -3.76 -5.45
CA GLY A 28 -8.52 -4.30 -6.73
C GLY A 28 -8.92 -5.78 -6.61
N ALA A 29 -8.06 -6.58 -5.97
CA ALA A 29 -8.34 -7.99 -5.70
C ALA A 29 -9.57 -8.15 -4.79
N GLY A 30 -9.67 -7.35 -3.73
CA GLY A 30 -10.84 -7.33 -2.84
C GLY A 30 -12.13 -6.96 -3.56
N ALA A 31 -12.07 -6.06 -4.55
CA ALA A 31 -13.25 -5.59 -5.28
C ALA A 31 -13.79 -6.69 -6.20
N ILE A 32 -12.89 -7.45 -6.84
CA ILE A 32 -13.25 -8.62 -7.66
C ILE A 32 -13.97 -9.67 -6.78
N VAL A 33 -13.43 -9.94 -5.59
CA VAL A 33 -14.05 -10.89 -4.64
C VAL A 33 -15.41 -10.36 -4.14
N CYS A 34 -15.50 -9.08 -3.78
CA CYS A 34 -16.77 -8.47 -3.34
C CYS A 34 -17.83 -8.52 -4.44
N TRP A 35 -17.44 -8.30 -5.70
CA TRP A 35 -18.35 -8.44 -6.84
C TRP A 35 -18.81 -9.89 -7.02
N TYR A 36 -17.89 -10.86 -6.94
CA TYR A 36 -18.22 -12.28 -7.10
C TYR A 36 -19.23 -12.78 -6.05
N TYR A 37 -19.06 -12.37 -4.79
CA TYR A 37 -19.94 -12.78 -3.68
C TYR A 37 -21.13 -11.82 -3.45
N SER A 38 -21.33 -10.81 -4.31
CA SER A 38 -22.36 -9.77 -4.13
C SER A 38 -22.31 -9.09 -2.74
N ILE A 39 -21.10 -8.95 -2.19
CA ILE A 39 -20.83 -8.27 -0.92
C ILE A 39 -20.58 -6.78 -1.20
N PRO A 40 -21.02 -5.85 -0.33
CA PRO A 40 -20.79 -4.43 -0.53
C PRO A 40 -19.30 -4.11 -0.72
N LEU A 41 -18.99 -3.35 -1.79
CA LEU A 41 -17.63 -2.99 -2.19
C LEU A 41 -16.81 -2.29 -1.10
N GLY A 42 -17.45 -1.71 -0.08
CA GLY A 42 -16.77 -1.14 1.07
C GLY A 42 -15.84 -2.13 1.79
N PHE A 43 -16.16 -3.42 1.78
CA PHE A 43 -15.29 -4.46 2.37
C PHE A 43 -13.99 -4.66 1.60
N SER A 44 -13.93 -4.26 0.33
CA SER A 44 -12.73 -4.35 -0.50
C SER A 44 -11.53 -3.58 0.09
N ILE A 45 -11.81 -2.49 0.81
CA ILE A 45 -10.79 -1.66 1.48
C ILE A 45 -9.97 -2.49 2.48
N LEU A 46 -10.58 -3.50 3.11
CA LEU A 46 -9.85 -4.41 4.00
C LEU A 46 -8.78 -5.21 3.25
N GLY A 47 -9.02 -5.57 2.00
CA GLY A 47 -8.02 -6.22 1.14
C GLY A 47 -6.82 -5.31 0.88
N GLY A 48 -7.06 -4.01 0.67
CA GLY A 48 -6.00 -3.01 0.56
C GLY A 48 -5.16 -2.88 1.83
N ILE A 49 -5.82 -2.76 3.00
CA ILE A 49 -5.15 -2.65 4.31
C ILE A 49 -4.34 -3.91 4.62
N LEU A 50 -4.89 -5.09 4.32
CA LEU A 50 -4.20 -6.38 4.53
C LEU A 50 -2.90 -6.46 3.73
N VAL A 51 -2.96 -6.15 2.42
CA VAL A 51 -1.79 -6.18 1.54
C VAL A 51 -0.74 -5.14 1.96
N LEU A 52 -1.17 -3.95 2.42
CA LEU A 52 -0.25 -2.97 3.00
C LEU A 52 0.46 -3.48 4.25
N GLY A 53 -0.27 -4.15 5.15
CA GLY A 53 0.33 -4.74 6.36
C GLY A 53 1.40 -5.78 6.03
N ILE A 54 1.14 -6.63 5.05
CA ILE A 54 2.11 -7.63 4.57
C ILE A 54 3.31 -6.96 3.89
N ALA A 55 3.06 -5.99 3.01
CA ALA A 55 4.13 -5.26 2.32
C ALA A 55 5.03 -4.51 3.32
N LEU A 56 4.45 -3.93 4.38
CA LEU A 56 5.19 -3.23 5.43
C LEU A 56 6.00 -4.21 6.30
N ALA A 57 5.45 -5.38 6.62
CA ALA A 57 6.17 -6.42 7.34
C ALA A 57 7.38 -6.92 6.55
N LEU A 58 7.20 -7.25 5.26
CA LEU A 58 8.28 -7.69 4.38
C LEU A 58 9.35 -6.61 4.16
N MET A 59 8.93 -5.34 4.04
CA MET A 59 9.86 -4.24 3.88
C MET A 59 10.64 -3.95 5.17
N SER A 60 10.03 -4.19 6.34
CA SER A 60 10.70 -4.07 7.63
C SER A 60 11.80 -5.11 7.79
N ASP A 61 11.57 -6.36 7.37
CA ASP A 61 12.62 -7.40 7.34
C ASP A 61 13.81 -6.99 6.45
N SER A 62 13.54 -6.38 5.29
CA SER A 62 14.60 -5.91 4.37
C SER A 62 15.39 -4.68 4.85
N VAL A 63 15.00 -4.05 5.96
CA VAL A 63 15.69 -2.90 6.56
C VAL A 63 16.67 -3.34 7.66
N PHE A 64 16.57 -4.59 8.14
CA PHE A 64 17.43 -5.14 9.20
C PHE A 64 18.49 -6.14 8.69
N ASP A 65 18.63 -6.30 7.37
CA ASP A 65 19.78 -6.96 6.70
C ASP A 65 20.65 -5.90 6.01
#